data_AF-A0A7R9ZUK8-F1
#
_entry.id   AF-A0A7R9ZUK8-F1
#
_cell.length_a   1.000
_cell.length_b   1.000
_cell.length_c   1.000
_cell.angle_alpha   90.00
_cell.angle_beta   90.00
_cell.angle_gamma   90.00
#
_symmetry.space_group_name_H-M   'P 1'
#
loop_
_entity.id
_entity.type
_entity.pdbx_description
1 polymer ?
#
loop_
_entity_poly.entity_id
_entity_poly.type
_entity_poly.pdbx_seq_one_letter_code
_entity_poly.pdbx_strand_id
1 'polypeptide(L)'
;PFYSNLPCLDSSWSRDKSSTHVWFGRCLIARFSHISPRMPSLAAYSMYAFGVCALLLGALAFIVPDVMLLNLGIAPVPKRGSDDFTMLFVRMSAMAAFNMGSYYIYMAWHEVAHFFAVTVPFRLVTFCCFLSLYLTGQAPPGVAIVALWEAAGAVWTGLALRADRL
;
A
#
# COMPACT_ATOMS: atom_id res chain seq x y z
N PRO A 1 -7.42 -14.51 -28.71
CA PRO A 1 -7.00 -13.61 -29.82
C PRO A 1 -6.26 -12.31 -29.41
N PHE A 2 -5.86 -12.12 -28.14
CA PHE A 2 -5.24 -10.86 -27.65
C PHE A 2 -3.73 -10.94 -27.36
N TYR A 3 -3.08 -12.09 -27.61
CA TYR A 3 -1.67 -12.33 -27.27
C TYR A 3 -0.70 -12.41 -28.46
N SER A 4 -1.18 -12.21 -29.69
CA SER A 4 -0.39 -12.47 -30.90
C SER A 4 0.45 -11.30 -31.42
N ASN A 5 0.38 -10.11 -30.81
CA ASN A 5 1.05 -8.90 -31.30
C ASN A 5 2.04 -8.30 -30.29
N LEU A 6 2.75 -9.17 -29.56
CA LEU A 6 3.90 -8.76 -28.76
C LEU A 6 5.18 -8.97 -29.60
N PRO A 7 5.91 -7.89 -29.97
CA PRO A 7 7.16 -8.00 -30.77
C PRO A 7 8.33 -8.66 -30.03
N CYS A 8 8.12 -9.13 -28.79
CA CYS A 8 9.13 -9.83 -27.98
C CYS A 8 9.03 -11.36 -28.03
N LEU A 9 8.05 -11.91 -28.77
CA LEU A 9 7.87 -13.35 -28.96
C LEU A 9 8.28 -13.77 -30.38
N ASP A 10 9.42 -13.27 -30.86
CA ASP A 10 10.04 -13.86 -32.03
C ASP A 10 10.74 -15.19 -31.65
N SER A 11 10.48 -16.20 -32.46
CA SER A 11 10.80 -17.62 -32.27
C SER A 11 12.28 -17.99 -32.42
N SER A 12 13.19 -17.01 -32.52
CA SER A 12 14.63 -17.22 -32.65
C SER A 12 15.33 -17.32 -31.29
N TRP A 13 14.86 -18.24 -30.45
CA TRP A 13 15.45 -18.56 -29.15
C TRP A 13 16.69 -19.45 -29.29
N SER A 14 17.81 -18.86 -29.74
CA SER A 14 19.14 -19.46 -29.63
C SER A 14 19.93 -18.82 -28.50
N ARG A 15 19.79 -19.42 -27.32
CA ARG A 15 20.84 -19.72 -26.34
C ARG A 15 22.04 -18.74 -26.26
N ASP A 16 21.86 -17.58 -25.65
CA ASP A 16 22.97 -16.85 -25.01
C ASP A 16 22.58 -16.42 -23.58
N LYS A 17 23.34 -16.94 -22.60
CA LYS A 17 23.09 -16.83 -21.15
C LYS A 17 24.00 -15.78 -20.48
N SER A 18 24.50 -14.79 -21.21
CA SER A 18 25.52 -13.87 -20.69
C SER A 18 25.05 -12.45 -20.31
N SER A 19 23.79 -12.07 -20.51
CA SER A 19 23.36 -10.66 -20.26
C SER A 19 21.96 -10.51 -19.65
N THR A 20 21.74 -11.09 -18.48
CA THR A 20 20.46 -11.05 -17.75
C THR A 20 20.19 -9.74 -16.98
N HIS A 21 21.21 -8.94 -16.66
CA HIS A 21 21.04 -7.74 -15.81
C HIS A 21 20.58 -6.47 -16.55
N VAL A 22 20.74 -6.39 -17.88
CA VAL A 22 20.38 -5.21 -18.68
C VAL A 22 18.92 -5.25 -19.16
N TRP A 23 18.32 -6.45 -19.18
CA TRP A 23 17.02 -6.70 -19.81
C TRP A 23 15.83 -6.24 -18.97
N PHE A 24 15.87 -6.41 -17.65
CA PHE A 24 14.74 -6.05 -16.79
C PHE A 24 14.50 -4.54 -16.71
N GLY A 25 15.55 -3.73 -16.76
CA GLY A 25 15.45 -2.27 -16.59
C GLY A 25 14.83 -1.55 -17.79
N ARG A 26 15.19 -1.94 -19.03
CA ARG A 26 14.85 -1.14 -20.23
C ARG A 26 13.43 -1.37 -20.75
N CYS A 27 12.86 -2.56 -20.55
CA CYS A 27 11.47 -2.86 -20.97
C CYS A 27 10.41 -2.26 -20.03
N LEU A 28 10.73 -2.11 -18.74
CA LEU A 28 9.84 -1.44 -17.78
C LEU A 28 9.75 0.07 -18.06
N ILE A 29 10.85 0.73 -18.43
CA ILE A 29 10.91 2.18 -18.64
C ILE A 29 10.21 2.63 -19.93
N ALA A 30 10.27 1.84 -21.01
CA ALA A 30 9.78 2.25 -22.33
C ALA A 30 8.24 2.30 -22.46
N ARG A 31 7.47 1.80 -21.48
CA ARG A 31 6.00 1.80 -21.51
C ARG A 31 5.36 2.99 -20.77
N PHE A 32 6.16 3.91 -20.24
CA PHE A 32 5.70 5.05 -19.41
C PHE A 32 5.60 6.39 -20.15
N SER A 33 5.85 6.47 -21.45
CA SER A 33 6.00 7.74 -22.19
C SER A 33 4.68 8.40 -22.65
N HIS A 34 3.51 7.85 -22.35
CA HIS A 34 2.22 8.46 -22.68
C HIS A 34 1.35 8.67 -21.43
N ILE A 35 1.90 9.34 -20.42
CA ILE A 35 1.15 9.75 -19.23
C ILE A 35 0.77 11.23 -19.41
N SER A 36 -0.36 11.48 -20.07
CA SER A 36 -0.97 12.81 -20.02
C SER A 36 -1.61 12.97 -18.63
N PRO A 37 -1.23 13.98 -17.83
CA PRO A 37 -1.89 14.22 -16.55
C PRO A 37 -3.36 14.56 -16.81
N ARG A 38 -4.24 13.59 -16.53
CA ARG A 38 -5.67 13.86 -16.41
C ARG A 38 -5.88 14.64 -15.11
N MET A 39 -6.88 15.53 -15.08
CA MET A 39 -7.30 16.15 -13.83
C MET A 39 -7.61 15.03 -12.82
N PRO A 40 -7.04 15.05 -11.60
CA PRO A 40 -7.17 13.93 -10.70
C PRO A 40 -8.64 13.75 -10.30
N SER A 41 -9.16 12.53 -10.44
CA SER A 41 -10.48 12.15 -9.98
C SER A 41 -10.56 12.32 -8.45
N LEU A 42 -11.77 12.49 -7.91
CA LEU A 42 -11.95 12.59 -6.46
C LEU A 42 -11.42 11.32 -5.77
N ALA A 43 -11.58 10.16 -6.42
CA ALA A 43 -11.05 8.89 -5.93
C ALA A 43 -9.52 8.81 -5.99
N ALA A 44 -8.89 9.36 -7.03
CA ALA A 44 -7.43 9.44 -7.09
C ALA A 44 -6.87 10.36 -6.01
N TYR A 45 -7.52 11.50 -5.73
CA TYR A 45 -7.11 12.38 -4.64
C TYR A 45 -7.20 11.69 -3.28
N SER A 46 -8.32 11.00 -2.99
CA SER A 46 -8.46 10.28 -1.72
C SER A 46 -7.42 9.16 -1.58
N MET A 47 -7.11 8.46 -2.68
CA MET A 47 -6.07 7.44 -2.70
C MET A 47 -4.67 8.02 -2.51
N TYR A 48 -4.37 9.15 -3.15
CA TYR A 48 -3.09 9.84 -3.02
C TYR A 48 -2.89 10.30 -1.58
N ALA A 49 -3.87 10.99 -0.98
CA ALA A 49 -3.80 11.46 0.39
C ALA A 49 -3.58 10.30 1.37
N PHE A 50 -4.34 9.20 1.21
CA PHE A 50 -4.16 8.01 2.05
C PHE A 50 -2.79 7.37 1.85
N GLY A 51 -2.31 7.28 0.60
CA GLY A 51 -0.99 6.76 0.25
C GLY A 51 0.15 7.57 0.86
N VAL A 52 0.07 8.90 0.83
CA VAL A 52 1.04 9.79 1.48
C VAL A 52 1.06 9.57 2.99
N CYS A 53 -0.11 9.50 3.64
CA CYS A 53 -0.19 9.20 5.07
C CYS A 53 0.44 7.83 5.39
N ALA A 54 0.12 6.78 4.62
CA ALA A 54 0.66 5.43 4.82
C ALA A 54 2.18 5.38 4.61
N LEU A 55 2.70 6.08 3.59
CA LEU A 55 4.12 6.16 3.31
C LEU A 55 4.87 6.85 4.45
N LEU A 56 4.39 8.02 4.89
CA LEU A 56 5.03 8.79 5.96
C LEU A 56 4.94 8.08 7.31
N LEU A 57 3.77 7.54 7.66
CA LEU A 57 3.61 6.78 8.90
C LEU A 57 4.42 5.49 8.89
N GLY A 58 4.52 4.79 7.74
CA GLY A 58 5.37 3.62 7.57
C GLY A 58 6.85 3.96 7.74
N ALA A 59 7.33 5.06 7.14
CA ALA A 59 8.69 5.54 7.32
C ALA A 59 8.96 5.91 8.79
N LEU A 60 8.05 6.66 9.42
CA LEU A 60 8.19 7.06 10.81
C LEU A 60 8.21 5.85 11.75
N ALA A 61 7.28 4.89 11.59
CA ALA A 61 7.23 3.67 12.37
C ALA A 61 8.46 2.77 12.15
N PHE A 62 9.09 2.83 10.97
CA PHE A 62 10.34 2.14 10.72
C PHE A 62 11.51 2.80 11.46
N ILE A 63 11.60 4.13 11.45
CA ILE A 63 12.73 4.85 12.07
C ILE A 63 12.58 4.86 13.60
N VAL A 64 11.42 5.26 14.12
CA VAL A 64 11.09 5.43 15.55
C VAL A 64 9.86 4.59 15.95
N PRO A 65 9.96 3.26 15.96
CA PRO A 65 8.82 2.37 16.26
C PRO A 65 8.20 2.62 17.64
N ASP A 66 9.00 2.98 18.64
CA ASP A 66 8.55 3.19 20.02
C ASP A 66 7.53 4.33 20.14
N VAL A 67 7.73 5.42 19.40
CA VAL A 67 6.80 6.56 19.38
C VAL A 67 5.46 6.14 18.77
N MET A 68 5.50 5.32 17.71
CA MET A 68 4.28 4.82 17.07
C MET A 68 3.52 3.85 17.99
N LEU A 69 4.23 2.96 18.69
CA LEU A 69 3.64 2.05 19.67
C LEU A 69 2.97 2.83 20.81
N LEU A 70 3.63 3.85 21.34
CA LEU A 70 3.08 4.70 22.41
C LEU A 70 1.79 5.40 21.97
N ASN A 71 1.72 5.91 20.74
CA ASN A 71 0.50 6.51 20.19
C ASN A 71 -0.67 5.52 20.09
N LEU A 72 -0.38 4.23 19.93
CA LEU A 72 -1.39 3.17 19.96
C LEU A 72 -1.77 2.73 21.38
N GLY A 73 -1.12 3.28 22.41
CA GLY A 73 -1.27 2.84 23.80
C GLY A 73 -0.51 1.54 24.10
N ILE A 74 0.46 1.17 23.26
CA ILE A 74 1.33 0.00 23.45
C ILE A 74 2.64 0.48 24.06
N ALA A 75 3.01 -0.06 25.21
CA ALA A 75 4.29 0.23 25.82
C ALA A 75 5.43 -0.25 24.89
N PRO A 76 6.49 0.58 24.67
CA PRO A 76 7.66 0.17 23.91
C PRO A 76 8.20 -1.14 24.45
N VAL A 77 8.55 -2.06 23.56
CA VAL A 77 9.05 -3.39 23.96
C VAL A 77 10.50 -3.21 24.41
N PRO A 78 10.82 -3.34 25.72
CA PRO A 78 12.21 -3.37 26.14
C PRO A 78 12.89 -4.56 25.47
N LYS A 79 14.18 -4.45 25.11
CA LYS A 79 14.95 -5.60 24.61
C LYS A 79 14.80 -6.76 25.60
N ARG A 80 14.04 -7.79 25.23
CA ARG A 80 14.08 -9.09 25.90
C ARG A 80 15.26 -9.88 25.31
N GLY A 81 15.49 -11.12 25.74
CA GLY A 81 16.67 -11.91 25.35
C GLY A 81 16.93 -11.99 23.83
N SER A 82 18.01 -12.66 23.42
CA SER A 82 18.47 -12.72 22.01
C SER A 82 17.42 -13.19 20.99
N ASP A 83 16.35 -13.84 21.45
CA ASP A 83 15.33 -14.48 20.62
C ASP A 83 14.04 -13.63 20.49
N ASP A 84 14.04 -12.39 21.01
CA ASP A 84 12.90 -11.47 20.86
C ASP A 84 12.92 -10.74 19.52
N PHE A 85 12.12 -11.25 18.58
CA PHE A 85 11.95 -10.67 17.25
C PHE A 85 10.78 -9.69 17.14
N THR A 86 10.16 -9.29 18.25
CA THR A 86 8.97 -8.41 18.23
C THR A 86 9.28 -7.07 17.56
N MET A 87 10.40 -6.44 17.92
CA MET A 87 10.79 -5.15 17.33
C MET A 87 11.16 -5.28 15.85
N LEU A 88 11.75 -6.41 15.45
CA LEU A 88 12.00 -6.71 14.04
C LEU A 88 10.68 -6.84 13.28
N PHE A 89 9.69 -7.54 13.84
CA PHE A 89 8.36 -7.67 13.24
C PHE A 89 7.64 -6.33 13.09
N VAL A 90 7.74 -5.44 14.09
CA VAL A 90 7.20 -4.07 14.00
C VAL A 90 7.84 -3.29 12.85
N ARG A 91 9.17 -3.34 12.72
CA ARG A 91 9.89 -2.68 11.62
C ARG A 91 9.53 -3.27 10.26
N MET A 92 9.43 -4.60 10.14
CA MET A 92 9.01 -5.26 8.90
C MET A 92 7.57 -4.86 8.51
N SER A 93 6.67 -4.78 9.49
CA SER A 93 5.28 -4.33 9.28
C SER A 93 5.24 -2.86 8.84
N ALA A 94 6.08 -2.01 9.43
CA ALA A 94 6.22 -0.60 9.03
C ALA A 94 6.70 -0.46 7.57
N MET A 95 7.65 -1.31 7.14
CA MET A 95 8.12 -1.32 5.75
C MET A 95 7.02 -1.78 4.78
N ALA A 96 6.16 -2.72 5.20
CA ALA A 96 4.99 -3.10 4.41
C ALA A 96 4.03 -1.91 4.21
N ALA A 97 3.75 -1.14 5.26
CA ALA A 97 2.92 0.08 5.16
C ALA A 97 3.56 1.15 4.25
N PHE A 98 4.88 1.35 4.35
CA PHE A 98 5.62 2.24 3.47
C PHE A 98 5.48 1.87 1.99
N ASN A 99 5.63 0.57 1.68
CA ASN A 99 5.47 0.06 0.32
C ASN A 99 4.04 0.24 -0.19
N MET A 100 3.03 -0.07 0.64
CA MET A 100 1.62 0.12 0.27
C MET A 100 1.32 1.59 -0.04
N GLY A 101 1.83 2.53 0.76
CA GLY A 101 1.69 3.96 0.49
C GLY A 101 2.32 4.37 -0.85
N SER A 102 3.51 3.85 -1.16
CA SER A 102 4.21 4.09 -2.42
C SER A 102 3.39 3.63 -3.63
N TYR A 103 2.82 2.41 -3.56
CA TYR A 103 1.96 1.88 -4.61
C TYR A 103 0.66 2.68 -4.73
N TYR A 104 0.05 3.11 -3.64
CA TYR A 104 -1.17 3.93 -3.67
C TYR A 104 -0.94 5.27 -4.36
N ILE A 105 0.15 5.95 -4.03
CA ILE A 105 0.56 7.20 -4.66
C ILE A 105 0.76 7.01 -6.17
N TYR A 106 1.50 5.97 -6.56
CA TYR A 106 1.75 5.66 -7.95
C TYR A 106 0.45 5.35 -8.71
N MET A 107 -0.41 4.50 -8.15
CA MET A 107 -1.68 4.12 -8.78
C MET A 107 -2.66 5.30 -8.85
N ALA A 108 -2.60 6.23 -7.88
CA ALA A 108 -3.35 7.48 -7.91
C ALA A 108 -2.91 8.37 -9.08
N TRP A 109 -1.60 8.54 -9.28
CA TRP A 109 -1.06 9.29 -10.42
C TRP A 109 -1.47 8.71 -11.78
N HIS A 110 -1.70 7.40 -11.83
CA HIS A 110 -2.10 6.67 -13.03
C HIS A 110 -3.61 6.45 -13.17
N GLU A 111 -4.45 7.00 -12.27
CA GLU A 111 -5.91 6.90 -12.34
C GLU A 111 -6.43 5.46 -12.46
N VAL A 112 -5.81 4.51 -11.76
CA VAL A 112 -6.20 3.10 -11.85
C VAL A 112 -7.45 2.83 -10.99
N ALA A 113 -8.62 3.26 -11.47
CA ALA A 113 -9.88 3.21 -10.72
C ALA A 113 -10.26 1.82 -10.19
N HIS A 114 -9.93 0.76 -10.92
CA HIS A 114 -10.16 -0.61 -10.46
C HIS A 114 -9.36 -0.95 -9.20
N PHE A 115 -8.12 -0.47 -9.12
CA PHE A 115 -7.29 -0.63 -7.93
C PHE A 115 -7.92 0.10 -6.74
N PHE A 116 -8.40 1.34 -6.93
CA PHE A 116 -9.09 2.08 -5.86
C PHE A 116 -10.32 1.32 -5.35
N ALA A 117 -11.13 0.77 -6.26
CA ALA A 117 -12.32 0.02 -5.89
C ALA A 117 -12.00 -1.23 -5.06
N VAL A 118 -10.89 -1.91 -5.34
CA VAL A 118 -10.42 -3.08 -4.59
C VAL A 118 -9.90 -2.70 -3.20
N THR A 119 -9.32 -1.51 -3.01
CA THR A 119 -8.87 -1.09 -1.67
C THR A 119 -10.01 -0.91 -0.68
N VAL A 120 -11.20 -0.50 -1.13
CA VAL A 120 -12.37 -0.26 -0.25
C VAL A 120 -12.73 -1.49 0.60
N PRO A 121 -13.01 -2.68 0.03
CA PRO A 121 -13.30 -3.86 0.82
C PRO A 121 -12.13 -4.29 1.71
N PHE A 122 -10.87 -4.19 1.24
CA PHE A 122 -9.72 -4.56 2.07
C PHE A 122 -9.57 -3.67 3.31
N ARG A 123 -9.81 -2.36 3.16
CA ARG A 123 -9.79 -1.43 4.30
C ARG A 123 -10.94 -1.69 5.27
N LEU A 124 -12.11 -2.09 4.77
CA LEU A 124 -13.22 -2.54 5.61
C LEU A 124 -12.89 -3.86 6.34
N VAL A 125 -12.17 -4.78 5.71
CA VAL A 125 -11.66 -6.00 6.39
C VAL A 125 -10.71 -5.61 7.53
N THR A 126 -9.76 -4.69 7.29
CA THR A 126 -8.87 -4.18 8.35
C THR A 126 -9.65 -3.55 9.48
N PHE A 127 -10.65 -2.71 9.18
CA PHE A 127 -11.57 -2.16 10.18
C PHE A 127 -12.25 -3.26 11.00
N CYS A 128 -12.85 -4.26 10.35
CA CYS A 128 -13.53 -5.36 11.03
C CYS A 128 -12.58 -6.15 11.95
N CYS A 129 -11.39 -6.50 11.46
CA CYS A 129 -10.38 -7.20 12.26
C CYS A 129 -9.94 -6.38 13.48
N PHE A 130 -9.56 -5.12 13.29
CA PHE A 130 -9.06 -4.26 14.37
C PHE A 130 -10.15 -3.92 15.38
N LEU A 131 -11.36 -3.64 14.90
CA LEU A 131 -12.52 -3.42 15.78
C LEU A 131 -12.83 -4.66 16.58
N SER A 132 -12.78 -5.86 15.98
CA SER A 132 -13.02 -7.13 16.70
C SER A 132 -11.98 -7.37 17.80
N LEU A 133 -10.70 -7.10 17.52
CA LEU A 133 -9.64 -7.20 18.53
C LEU A 133 -9.85 -6.22 19.70
N TYR A 134 -10.29 -4.99 19.40
CA TYR A 134 -10.63 -4.02 20.44
C TYR A 134 -11.85 -4.45 21.27
N LEU A 135 -12.96 -4.84 20.61
CA LEU A 135 -14.19 -5.25 21.29
C LEU A 135 -14.02 -6.51 22.15
N THR A 136 -13.09 -7.39 21.80
CA THR A 136 -12.75 -8.59 22.58
C THR A 136 -11.71 -8.32 23.68
N GLY A 137 -11.26 -7.08 23.85
CA GLY A 137 -10.28 -6.69 24.87
C GLY A 137 -8.84 -7.15 24.58
N GLN A 138 -8.56 -7.61 23.36
CA GLN A 138 -7.22 -8.08 22.96
C GLN A 138 -6.30 -6.95 22.49
N ALA A 139 -6.86 -5.77 22.21
CA ALA A 139 -6.12 -4.62 21.69
C ALA A 139 -6.40 -3.34 22.50
N PRO A 140 -5.40 -2.45 22.63
CA PRO A 140 -5.57 -1.18 23.31
C PRO A 140 -6.48 -0.21 22.53
N PRO A 141 -7.00 0.84 23.17
CA PRO A 141 -7.90 1.81 22.54
C PRO A 141 -7.36 2.46 21.27
N GLY A 142 -6.04 2.65 21.15
CA GLY A 142 -5.42 3.21 19.95
C GLY A 142 -5.69 2.39 18.69
N VAL A 143 -5.88 1.07 18.81
CA VAL A 143 -6.22 0.20 17.66
C VAL A 143 -7.62 0.48 17.14
N ALA A 144 -8.57 0.86 18.00
CA ALA A 144 -9.91 1.27 17.58
C ALA A 144 -9.88 2.56 16.74
N ILE A 145 -9.00 3.51 17.09
CA ILE A 145 -8.81 4.74 16.33
C ILE A 145 -8.31 4.41 14.91
N VAL A 146 -7.33 3.50 14.79
CA VAL A 146 -6.84 3.02 13.49
C VAL A 146 -7.94 2.31 12.71
N ALA A 147 -8.77 1.49 13.37
CA ALA A 147 -9.91 0.84 12.71
C ALA A 147 -10.86 1.88 12.11
N LEU A 148 -11.24 2.89 12.89
CA LEU A 148 -12.11 3.98 12.42
C LEU A 148 -11.48 4.77 11.28
N TRP A 149 -10.16 4.99 11.32
CA TRP A 149 -9.42 5.62 10.22
C TRP A 149 -9.51 4.82 8.92
N GLU A 150 -9.38 3.50 9.01
CA GLU A 150 -9.54 2.61 7.85
C GLU A 150 -10.96 2.67 7.27
N ALA A 151 -11.98 2.61 8.13
CA ALA A 151 -13.37 2.74 7.70
C ALA A 151 -13.65 4.11 7.08
N ALA A 152 -13.21 5.21 7.70
CA ALA A 152 -13.42 6.56 7.20
C ALA A 152 -12.81 6.76 5.81
N GLY A 153 -11.57 6.30 5.59
CA GLY A 153 -10.95 6.41 4.28
C GLY A 153 -11.54 5.45 3.25
N ALA A 154 -12.01 4.25 3.65
CA ALA A 154 -12.75 3.35 2.76
C ALA A 154 -14.06 3.97 2.29
N VAL A 155 -14.80 4.62 3.20
CA VAL A 155 -16.05 5.34 2.90
C VAL A 155 -15.77 6.52 1.97
N TRP A 156 -14.75 7.34 2.25
CA TRP A 156 -14.37 8.45 1.37
C TRP A 156 -14.05 7.94 -0.04
N THR A 157 -13.11 7.00 -0.19
CA THR A 157 -12.76 6.47 -1.52
C THR A 157 -13.95 5.82 -2.21
N GLY A 158 -14.80 5.09 -1.48
CA GLY A 158 -16.01 4.48 -2.03
C GLY A 158 -17.04 5.50 -2.52
N LEU A 159 -17.25 6.59 -1.79
CA LEU A 159 -18.13 7.69 -2.20
C LEU A 159 -17.55 8.45 -3.39
N ALA A 160 -16.25 8.72 -3.38
CA ALA A 160 -15.56 9.36 -4.49
C ALA A 160 -15.66 8.53 -5.78
N LEU A 161 -15.45 7.21 -5.70
CA LEU A 161 -15.64 6.30 -6.84
C LEU A 161 -17.08 6.24 -7.36
N ARG A 162 -18.07 6.47 -6.48
CA ARG A 162 -19.46 6.58 -6.92
C ARG A 162 -19.72 7.91 -7.60
N ALA A 163 -19.17 9.01 -7.06
CA ALA A 163 -19.29 10.34 -7.65
C ALA A 163 -18.60 10.43 -9.02
N ASP A 164 -17.41 9.83 -9.18
CA ASP A 164 -16.66 9.84 -10.44
C ASP A 164 -17.29 8.94 -11.53
N ARG A 165 -18.24 8.07 -11.17
CA ARG A 165 -19.00 7.21 -12.10
C ARG A 165 -20.36 7.79 -12.51
N LEU A 166 -20.84 8.82 -11.80
CA LEU A 166 -22.09 9.55 -12.07
C LEU A 166 -21.82 10.78 -12.93
#